data_AF-A0A1Z8WMM4-F1
#
_entry.id   AF-A0A1Z8WMM4-F1
#
_cell.length_a   1.000
_cell.length_b   1.000
_cell.length_c   1.000
_cell.angle_alpha   90.00
_cell.angle_beta   90.00
_cell.angle_gamma   90.00
#
_symmetry.space_group_name_H-M   'P 1'
#
loop_
_entity.id
_entity.type
_entity.pdbx_description
1 polymer ?
#
loop_
_entity_poly.entity_id
_entity_poly.type
_entity_poly.pdbx_seq_one_letter_code
_entity_poly.pdbx_strand_id
1 'polypeptide(L)'
;MKKELILTLFITGIAAVFIGCSDSPKKQIESKKETKSPQSAIPNSFAEVTSKLDTDGDVFVYYSTEDVITTIEKYAETAGTEALKSIETAPIEEAMIESGMNIGKAMLEQSGIKDISGIGMSSIELESGIFRNKMVIHHDSKKSNGKMWSLLGSAPHEIEILNFLPDNTALAFSHEINLNELLEWLPDLLKSAGNPMLEEQFDQAIEMANAEMDLTDLISSFDSEIGMFVTLDDSKKMQLPPPIGEIPMLEFALMIKVKDDKISSLLFNILENTTGPEIEKKTVSGIEMLVVNESVPMPIPVAPAVFRLGNYLIVASTEDSAKQIVSTQNGTKKNLSSTEEFQQLSKGLELIGNHFFFASEQIGSTMSPILKQAISAGGLPDGLLDLESDNSYNLKTLGIIRMEADGIMVENHSQNGILNSVMMQTGVIPISVGAGMLLPALSNARERAQNISNE
;
A
#
# COMPACT_ATOMS: atom_id res chain seq x y z
N MET A 1 -35.28 8.17 -23.36
CA MET A 1 -36.20 7.06 -23.01
C MET A 1 -35.60 5.75 -23.48
N LYS A 2 -34.97 5.03 -22.55
CA LYS A 2 -34.69 3.58 -22.50
C LYS A 2 -33.78 3.35 -21.28
N LYS A 3 -34.34 3.61 -20.11
CA LYS A 3 -33.96 3.02 -18.83
C LYS A 3 -35.05 1.97 -18.53
N GLU A 4 -34.69 0.90 -17.86
CA GLU A 4 -35.56 -0.23 -17.47
C GLU A 4 -35.74 -1.35 -18.49
N LEU A 5 -34.73 -2.22 -18.61
CA LEU A 5 -35.00 -3.63 -18.93
C LEU A 5 -33.88 -4.61 -18.52
N ILE A 6 -33.21 -4.46 -17.36
CA ILE A 6 -32.34 -5.52 -16.81
C ILE A 6 -32.44 -5.55 -15.27
N LEU A 7 -33.66 -5.52 -14.74
CA LEU A 7 -33.92 -5.70 -13.30
C LEU A 7 -35.23 -6.47 -13.09
N THR A 8 -35.40 -7.65 -13.70
CA THR A 8 -36.52 -8.55 -13.39
C THR A 8 -36.25 -9.99 -13.84
N LEU A 9 -35.25 -10.66 -13.26
CA LEU A 9 -35.15 -12.13 -13.35
C LEU A 9 -34.60 -12.81 -12.08
N PHE A 10 -34.55 -12.08 -10.97
CA PHE A 10 -34.51 -12.66 -9.63
C PHE A 10 -35.86 -12.37 -8.96
N ILE A 11 -36.40 -13.37 -8.26
CA ILE A 11 -37.71 -13.41 -7.55
C ILE A 11 -38.85 -14.03 -8.37
N THR A 12 -38.93 -15.36 -8.43
CA THR A 12 -40.12 -16.13 -7.98
C THR A 12 -39.91 -17.66 -8.04
N GLY A 13 -40.34 -18.33 -6.98
CA GLY A 13 -40.55 -19.79 -6.91
C GLY A 13 -39.61 -20.46 -5.90
N ILE A 14 -40.02 -20.85 -4.68
CA ILE A 14 -41.30 -21.46 -4.30
C ILE A 14 -41.58 -21.19 -2.82
N ALA A 15 -42.79 -20.71 -2.51
CA ALA A 15 -43.34 -20.66 -1.16
C ALA A 15 -44.26 -21.87 -0.90
N ALA A 16 -44.38 -22.21 0.37
CA ALA A 16 -44.84 -23.46 0.95
C ALA A 16 -46.33 -23.81 0.78
N VAL A 17 -46.64 -25.12 0.88
CA VAL A 17 -47.92 -25.62 1.40
C VAL A 17 -47.67 -26.77 2.37
N PHE A 18 -48.08 -26.57 3.62
CA PHE A 18 -48.34 -27.60 4.63
C PHE A 18 -49.73 -28.20 4.43
N ILE A 19 -49.85 -29.53 4.29
CA ILE A 19 -50.92 -30.47 4.74
C ILE A 19 -50.24 -31.86 4.63
N GLY A 20 -50.15 -32.80 5.58
CA GLY A 20 -51.04 -33.34 6.62
C GLY A 20 -50.85 -34.88 6.58
N CYS A 21 -50.91 -35.54 7.74
CA CYS A 21 -50.43 -36.90 8.03
C CYS A 21 -50.98 -38.06 7.15
N SER A 22 -50.16 -39.10 6.97
CA SER A 22 -50.60 -40.51 6.97
C SER A 22 -49.50 -41.44 7.47
N ASP A 23 -49.86 -42.31 8.41
CA ASP A 23 -49.01 -43.24 9.18
C ASP A 23 -48.35 -44.38 8.39
N SER A 24 -47.21 -44.83 8.94
CA SER A 24 -46.56 -46.18 8.87
C SER A 24 -45.31 -46.33 7.97
N PRO A 25 -44.34 -47.20 8.34
CA PRO A 25 -43.71 -47.38 9.65
C PRO A 25 -42.17 -47.19 9.58
N LYS A 26 -41.58 -46.88 10.75
CA LYS A 26 -40.15 -46.67 10.97
C LYS A 26 -39.29 -47.83 10.44
N LYS A 27 -38.54 -47.59 9.36
CA LYS A 27 -37.25 -48.26 9.13
C LYS A 27 -36.15 -47.31 9.60
N GLN A 28 -35.56 -47.61 10.75
CA GLN A 28 -34.24 -47.09 11.10
C GLN A 28 -33.27 -47.59 10.03
N ILE A 29 -32.89 -46.72 9.11
CA ILE A 29 -31.69 -46.91 8.31
C ILE A 29 -30.59 -46.27 9.16
N GLU A 30 -29.80 -47.10 9.84
CA GLU A 30 -28.50 -46.68 10.33
C GLU A 30 -27.66 -46.20 9.13
N SER A 31 -27.63 -44.89 8.92
CA SER A 31 -26.67 -44.29 8.00
C SER A 31 -25.35 -44.14 8.73
N LYS A 32 -24.59 -45.24 8.81
CA LYS A 32 -23.13 -45.15 8.93
C LYS A 32 -22.58 -44.75 7.56
N LYS A 33 -22.78 -43.48 7.16
CA LYS A 33 -21.92 -42.86 6.15
C LYS A 33 -20.85 -42.09 6.91
N GLU A 34 -19.66 -42.66 6.97
CA GLU A 34 -18.45 -41.85 7.07
C GLU A 34 -18.43 -40.97 5.82
N THR A 35 -19.02 -39.79 5.93
CA THR A 35 -18.98 -38.77 4.90
C THR A 35 -17.58 -38.18 4.97
N LYS A 36 -16.61 -38.79 4.30
CA LYS A 36 -15.36 -38.09 4.00
C LYS A 36 -15.76 -36.85 3.20
N SER A 37 -15.45 -35.68 3.73
CA SER A 37 -15.66 -34.42 3.02
C SER A 37 -15.02 -34.53 1.65
N PRO A 38 -15.70 -34.07 0.57
CA PRO A 38 -15.13 -34.10 -0.76
C PRO A 38 -13.78 -33.37 -0.74
N GLN A 39 -12.72 -34.03 -1.22
CA GLN A 39 -11.39 -33.44 -1.35
C GLN A 39 -11.24 -32.84 -2.75
N SER A 40 -10.52 -31.73 -2.86
CA SER A 40 -10.16 -31.16 -4.16
C SER A 40 -9.39 -32.19 -4.98
N ALA A 41 -9.72 -32.28 -6.27
CA ALA A 41 -8.99 -33.16 -7.19
C ALA A 41 -7.59 -32.62 -7.51
N ILE A 42 -7.39 -31.31 -7.36
CA ILE A 42 -6.11 -30.61 -7.55
C ILE A 42 -5.60 -30.19 -6.16
N PRO A 43 -4.35 -30.54 -5.77
CA PRO A 43 -3.74 -30.03 -4.56
C PRO A 43 -3.77 -28.50 -4.53
N ASN A 44 -4.07 -27.92 -3.37
CA ASN A 44 -4.15 -26.46 -3.22
C ASN A 44 -3.70 -26.06 -1.80
N SER A 45 -3.50 -24.76 -1.61
CA SER A 45 -3.07 -24.14 -0.35
C SER A 45 -4.22 -23.86 0.63
N PHE A 46 -5.34 -24.58 0.52
CA PHE A 46 -6.54 -24.26 1.30
C PHE A 46 -6.26 -24.30 2.80
N ALA A 47 -5.59 -25.35 3.30
CA ALA A 47 -5.34 -25.49 4.73
C ALA A 47 -4.36 -24.41 5.23
N GLU A 48 -3.30 -24.15 4.48
CA GLU A 48 -2.26 -23.17 4.78
C GLU A 48 -2.87 -21.76 4.86
N VAL A 49 -3.62 -21.35 3.84
CA VAL A 49 -4.25 -20.03 3.77
C VAL A 49 -5.34 -19.87 4.83
N THR A 50 -6.28 -20.84 4.91
CA THR A 50 -7.44 -20.69 5.80
C THR A 50 -7.09 -20.80 7.28
N SER A 51 -5.96 -21.41 7.63
CA SER A 51 -5.46 -21.45 9.02
C SER A 51 -5.12 -20.07 9.59
N LYS A 52 -4.86 -19.08 8.72
CA LYS A 52 -4.53 -17.70 9.10
C LYS A 52 -5.76 -16.77 9.13
N LEU A 53 -6.89 -17.20 8.57
CA LEU A 53 -8.12 -16.42 8.45
C LEU A 53 -9.07 -16.65 9.62
N ASP A 54 -9.99 -15.71 9.82
CA ASP A 54 -11.07 -15.83 10.80
C ASP A 54 -12.29 -16.52 10.16
N THR A 55 -12.74 -17.66 10.68
CA THR A 55 -13.83 -18.46 10.10
C THR A 55 -15.24 -18.01 10.48
N ASP A 56 -15.34 -17.22 11.55
CA ASP A 56 -16.62 -16.91 12.22
C ASP A 56 -17.09 -15.47 11.95
N GLY A 57 -16.67 -14.89 10.82
CA GLY A 57 -16.93 -13.51 10.42
C GLY A 57 -17.98 -13.34 9.31
N ASP A 58 -18.17 -12.10 8.88
CA ASP A 58 -19.11 -11.71 7.81
C ASP A 58 -18.56 -12.00 6.40
N VAL A 59 -17.24 -12.06 6.27
CA VAL A 59 -16.56 -12.37 5.01
C VAL A 59 -15.56 -13.48 5.24
N PHE A 60 -15.61 -14.50 4.37
CA PHE A 60 -14.59 -15.52 4.25
C PHE A 60 -14.45 -15.93 2.78
N VAL A 61 -13.27 -15.72 2.23
CA VAL A 61 -12.95 -16.06 0.84
C VAL A 61 -11.63 -16.81 0.81
N TYR A 62 -11.62 -17.96 0.16
CA TYR A 62 -10.40 -18.62 -0.28
C TYR A 62 -10.44 -18.75 -1.80
N TYR A 63 -9.29 -18.50 -2.40
CA TYR A 63 -9.11 -18.58 -3.83
C TYR A 63 -7.80 -19.30 -4.16
N SER A 64 -7.88 -20.43 -4.86
CA SER A 64 -6.71 -21.14 -5.36
C SER A 64 -6.27 -20.52 -6.69
N THR A 65 -4.98 -20.20 -6.80
CA THR A 65 -4.43 -19.44 -7.94
C THR A 65 -3.84 -20.32 -9.04
N GLU A 66 -3.88 -21.65 -8.90
CA GLU A 66 -3.46 -22.60 -9.93
C GLU A 66 -4.19 -22.36 -11.27
N ASP A 67 -5.48 -21.98 -11.22
CA ASP A 67 -6.27 -21.61 -12.42
C ASP A 67 -6.13 -20.12 -12.82
N VAL A 68 -5.57 -19.25 -11.96
CA VAL A 68 -5.46 -17.79 -12.20
C VAL A 68 -4.14 -17.35 -12.74
N ILE A 69 -3.04 -18.05 -12.47
CA ILE A 69 -1.79 -17.80 -13.16
C ILE A 69 -2.01 -17.93 -14.67
N THR A 70 -2.79 -18.91 -15.12
CA THR A 70 -3.21 -19.04 -16.54
C THR A 70 -4.02 -17.85 -17.05
N THR A 71 -4.84 -17.23 -16.19
CA THR A 71 -5.64 -16.04 -16.53
C THR A 71 -4.78 -14.77 -16.59
N ILE A 72 -3.83 -14.62 -15.66
CA ILE A 72 -2.84 -13.53 -15.64
C ILE A 72 -1.93 -13.62 -16.87
N GLU A 73 -1.47 -14.82 -17.24
CA GLU A 73 -0.65 -15.06 -18.44
C GLU A 73 -1.41 -14.66 -19.71
N LYS A 74 -2.66 -15.13 -19.85
CA LYS A 74 -3.52 -14.77 -20.98
C LYS A 74 -3.77 -13.26 -21.06
N TYR A 75 -3.89 -12.59 -19.92
CA TYR A 75 -4.08 -11.14 -19.89
C TYR A 75 -2.79 -10.37 -20.20
N ALA A 76 -1.63 -10.78 -19.68
CA ALA A 76 -0.35 -10.15 -20.01
C ALA A 76 -0.06 -10.22 -21.52
N GLU A 77 -0.39 -11.35 -22.15
CA GLU A 77 -0.33 -11.51 -23.61
C GLU A 77 -1.32 -10.58 -24.33
N THR A 78 -2.55 -10.46 -23.84
CA THR A 78 -3.61 -9.65 -24.47
C THR A 78 -3.37 -8.14 -24.28
N ALA A 79 -3.02 -7.70 -23.07
CA ALA A 79 -2.75 -6.31 -22.73
C ALA A 79 -1.49 -5.77 -23.42
N GLY A 80 -0.43 -6.59 -23.53
CA GLY A 80 0.74 -6.25 -24.35
C GLY A 80 0.33 -6.03 -25.81
N THR A 81 -0.50 -6.92 -26.35
CA THR A 81 -1.01 -6.83 -27.74
C THR A 81 -1.94 -5.64 -27.97
N GLU A 82 -2.72 -5.22 -26.97
CA GLU A 82 -3.64 -4.07 -27.08
C GLU A 82 -2.97 -2.72 -26.80
N ALA A 83 -1.98 -2.66 -25.91
CA ALA A 83 -1.16 -1.46 -25.70
C ALA A 83 -0.40 -1.10 -26.99
N LEU A 84 0.13 -2.12 -27.68
CA LEU A 84 0.73 -2.02 -29.02
C LEU A 84 -0.22 -1.45 -30.10
N LYS A 85 -1.54 -1.67 -29.96
CA LYS A 85 -2.54 -1.20 -30.93
C LYS A 85 -3.06 0.21 -30.67
N SER A 86 -2.94 0.71 -29.42
CA SER A 86 -3.49 2.02 -29.02
C SER A 86 -2.48 3.16 -29.09
N ILE A 87 -1.20 2.88 -29.37
CA ILE A 87 -0.20 3.91 -29.62
C ILE A 87 -0.30 4.29 -31.10
N GLU A 88 -1.01 5.38 -31.42
CA GLU A 88 -0.75 6.11 -32.66
C GLU A 88 0.72 6.58 -32.60
N THR A 89 1.55 5.96 -33.43
CA THR A 89 3.00 6.04 -33.35
C THR A 89 3.53 7.45 -33.61
N ALA A 90 3.96 8.16 -32.57
CA ALA A 90 5.28 8.78 -32.66
C ALA A 90 6.31 7.64 -32.81
N PRO A 91 7.41 7.81 -33.57
CA PRO A 91 8.36 6.72 -33.82
C PRO A 91 9.20 6.47 -32.56
N ILE A 92 8.60 5.83 -31.56
CA ILE A 92 9.32 5.02 -30.59
C ILE A 92 9.75 3.78 -31.38
N GLU A 93 11.06 3.53 -31.48
CA GLU A 93 11.60 2.40 -32.24
C GLU A 93 11.01 1.09 -31.69
N GLU A 94 10.53 0.21 -32.58
CA GLU A 94 9.94 -1.10 -32.23
C GLU A 94 10.81 -1.90 -31.25
N ALA A 95 12.14 -1.76 -31.36
CA ALA A 95 13.12 -2.38 -30.47
C ALA A 95 12.99 -1.94 -29.00
N MET A 96 12.60 -0.69 -28.72
CA MET A 96 12.36 -0.21 -27.35
C MET A 96 11.06 -0.78 -26.77
N ILE A 97 10.03 -0.95 -27.60
CA ILE A 97 8.78 -1.59 -27.18
C ILE A 97 9.02 -3.07 -26.86
N GLU A 98 9.75 -3.78 -27.72
CA GLU A 98 10.14 -5.17 -27.49
C GLU A 98 10.99 -5.32 -26.22
N SER A 99 11.98 -4.45 -26.03
CA SER A 99 12.81 -4.41 -24.81
C SER A 99 11.94 -4.25 -23.56
N GLY A 100 10.99 -3.31 -23.57
CA GLY A 100 10.06 -3.09 -22.45
C GLY A 100 9.15 -4.28 -22.16
N MET A 101 8.62 -4.95 -23.19
CA MET A 101 7.83 -6.16 -23.03
C MET A 101 8.65 -7.31 -22.44
N ASN A 102 9.89 -7.50 -22.89
CA ASN A 102 10.78 -8.53 -22.40
C ASN A 102 11.15 -8.30 -20.92
N ILE A 103 11.43 -7.05 -20.54
CA ILE A 103 11.63 -6.67 -19.12
C ILE A 103 10.38 -6.98 -18.30
N GLY A 104 9.19 -6.62 -18.79
CA GLY A 104 7.93 -6.90 -18.10
C GLY A 104 7.68 -8.40 -17.90
N LYS A 105 7.98 -9.22 -18.91
CA LYS A 105 7.91 -10.69 -18.82
C LYS A 105 8.92 -11.23 -17.81
N ALA A 106 10.16 -10.78 -17.86
CA ALA A 106 11.20 -11.18 -16.92
C ALA A 106 10.85 -10.78 -15.49
N MET A 107 10.27 -9.60 -15.29
CA MET A 107 9.77 -9.16 -13.99
C MET A 107 8.70 -10.13 -13.47
N LEU A 108 7.72 -10.50 -14.30
CA LEU A 108 6.68 -11.47 -13.90
C LEU A 108 7.27 -12.86 -13.58
N GLU A 109 8.24 -13.33 -14.38
CA GLU A 109 8.87 -14.64 -14.20
C GLU A 109 9.80 -14.70 -12.97
N GLN A 110 10.54 -13.63 -12.69
CA GLN A 110 11.56 -13.59 -11.62
C GLN A 110 11.02 -13.06 -10.29
N SER A 111 9.89 -12.34 -10.30
CA SER A 111 9.29 -11.76 -9.09
C SER A 111 8.81 -12.80 -8.08
N GLY A 112 8.45 -14.01 -8.54
CA GLY A 112 7.80 -15.05 -7.73
C GLY A 112 6.28 -14.96 -7.65
N ILE A 113 5.66 -13.99 -8.35
CA ILE A 113 4.20 -13.84 -8.38
C ILE A 113 3.51 -15.09 -8.93
N LYS A 114 4.14 -15.76 -9.90
CA LYS A 114 3.66 -17.02 -10.45
C LYS A 114 3.71 -18.18 -9.44
N ASP A 115 4.39 -18.02 -8.31
CA ASP A 115 4.46 -19.05 -7.27
C ASP A 115 3.38 -18.88 -6.20
N ILE A 116 2.54 -17.84 -6.31
CA ILE A 116 1.37 -17.66 -5.45
C ILE A 116 0.46 -18.86 -5.71
N SER A 117 0.16 -19.60 -4.65
CA SER A 117 -0.67 -20.81 -4.68
C SER A 117 -2.06 -20.61 -4.07
N GLY A 118 -2.27 -19.52 -3.33
CA GLY A 118 -3.62 -19.10 -2.95
C GLY A 118 -3.70 -17.72 -2.32
N ILE A 119 -4.91 -17.17 -2.34
CA ILE A 119 -5.27 -15.90 -1.72
C ILE A 119 -6.44 -16.15 -0.78
N GLY A 120 -6.36 -15.57 0.42
CA GLY A 120 -7.38 -15.66 1.45
C GLY A 120 -7.80 -14.29 1.94
N MET A 121 -9.07 -14.11 2.26
CA MET A 121 -9.59 -12.90 2.89
C MET A 121 -10.62 -13.26 3.95
N SER A 122 -10.59 -12.56 5.09
CA SER A 122 -11.66 -12.63 6.09
C SER A 122 -11.95 -11.29 6.72
N SER A 123 -13.17 -11.11 7.22
CA SER A 123 -13.60 -9.92 7.98
C SER A 123 -14.55 -10.34 9.10
N ILE A 124 -14.29 -9.85 10.31
CA ILE A 124 -15.13 -10.07 11.49
C ILE A 124 -15.30 -8.74 12.24
N GLU A 125 -16.52 -8.42 12.62
CA GLU A 125 -16.80 -7.29 13.52
C GLU A 125 -16.38 -7.65 14.97
N LEU A 126 -15.31 -7.03 15.47
CA LEU A 126 -14.80 -7.28 16.83
C LEU A 126 -15.68 -6.62 17.89
N GLU A 127 -16.19 -5.45 17.57
CA GLU A 127 -17.14 -4.66 18.33
C GLU A 127 -17.89 -3.75 17.36
N SER A 128 -19.04 -3.21 17.78
CA SER A 128 -19.91 -2.42 16.91
C SER A 128 -19.13 -1.33 16.16
N GLY A 129 -19.06 -1.46 14.83
CA GLY A 129 -18.39 -0.52 13.93
C GLY A 129 -16.87 -0.64 13.85
N ILE A 130 -16.24 -1.69 14.40
CA ILE A 130 -14.80 -1.98 14.26
C ILE A 130 -14.61 -3.42 13.77
N PHE A 131 -14.05 -3.54 12.58
CA PHE A 131 -13.79 -4.80 11.91
C PHE A 131 -12.32 -5.16 11.98
N ARG A 132 -12.03 -6.42 12.26
CA ARG A 132 -10.74 -7.03 11.92
C ARG A 132 -10.84 -7.60 10.52
N ASN A 133 -9.91 -7.21 9.66
CA ASN A 133 -9.78 -7.81 8.35
C ASN A 133 -8.41 -8.46 8.21
N LYS A 134 -8.39 -9.56 7.48
CA LYS A 134 -7.19 -10.29 7.14
C LYS A 134 -7.15 -10.56 5.65
N MET A 135 -5.96 -10.43 5.06
CA MET A 135 -5.67 -10.92 3.73
C MET A 135 -4.37 -11.73 3.76
N VAL A 136 -4.38 -12.87 3.09
CA VAL A 136 -3.23 -13.77 2.98
C VAL A 136 -2.93 -13.95 1.49
N ILE A 137 -1.69 -13.73 1.09
CA ILE A 137 -1.17 -14.11 -0.23
C ILE A 137 -0.12 -15.18 0.03
N HIS A 138 -0.44 -16.44 -0.27
CA HIS A 138 0.42 -17.58 0.06
C HIS A 138 1.21 -18.07 -1.14
N HIS A 139 2.49 -18.40 -0.92
CA HIS A 139 3.33 -19.16 -1.84
C HIS A 139 4.00 -20.32 -1.11
N ASP A 140 4.39 -21.37 -1.84
CA ASP A 140 5.17 -22.47 -1.25
C ASP A 140 6.62 -22.02 -1.06
N SER A 141 7.03 -21.77 0.18
CA SER A 141 8.37 -21.29 0.56
C SER A 141 9.51 -22.22 0.15
N LYS A 142 9.23 -23.49 -0.14
CA LYS A 142 10.23 -24.45 -0.63
C LYS A 142 10.42 -24.40 -2.14
N LYS A 143 9.49 -23.75 -2.86
CA LYS A 143 9.47 -23.67 -4.32
C LYS A 143 9.70 -22.25 -4.82
N SER A 144 9.24 -21.24 -4.07
CA SER A 144 9.37 -19.85 -4.46
C SER A 144 10.62 -19.21 -3.86
N ASN A 145 11.48 -18.70 -4.75
CA ASN A 145 12.62 -17.84 -4.42
C ASN A 145 12.49 -16.49 -5.15
N GLY A 146 11.26 -16.03 -5.36
CA GLY A 146 10.97 -14.80 -6.08
C GLY A 146 11.64 -13.56 -5.49
N LYS A 147 12.19 -12.70 -6.34
CA LYS A 147 12.89 -11.48 -5.92
C LYS A 147 11.99 -10.47 -5.21
N MET A 148 10.68 -10.51 -5.45
CA MET A 148 9.74 -9.59 -4.80
C MET A 148 9.62 -9.88 -3.29
N TRP A 149 9.83 -11.12 -2.85
CA TRP A 149 9.71 -11.49 -1.44
C TRP A 149 10.84 -10.92 -0.59
N SER A 150 12.08 -10.85 -1.11
CA SER A 150 13.21 -10.20 -0.44
C SER A 150 13.20 -8.67 -0.57
N LEU A 151 12.59 -8.16 -1.65
CA LEU A 151 12.49 -6.72 -1.91
C LEU A 151 11.57 -6.00 -0.91
N LEU A 152 10.46 -6.63 -0.53
CA LEU A 152 9.39 -5.95 0.23
C LEU A 152 9.58 -6.00 1.75
N GLY A 153 10.55 -6.76 2.26
CA GLY A 153 10.81 -6.73 3.69
C GLY A 153 11.68 -7.88 4.15
N SER A 154 12.29 -7.67 5.30
CA SER A 154 13.02 -8.67 6.05
C SER A 154 12.07 -9.54 6.88
N ALA A 155 12.59 -10.28 7.87
CA ALA A 155 11.71 -10.96 8.82
C ALA A 155 10.90 -9.94 9.63
N PRO A 156 9.61 -10.18 9.92
CA PRO A 156 8.77 -9.25 10.67
C PRO A 156 9.41 -8.83 11.99
N HIS A 157 9.40 -7.52 12.29
CA HIS A 157 10.01 -6.95 13.48
C HIS A 157 9.14 -5.87 14.13
N GLU A 158 9.57 -5.33 15.27
CA GLU A 158 8.85 -4.26 15.94
C GLU A 158 8.76 -2.99 15.06
N ILE A 159 7.60 -2.33 15.07
CA ILE A 159 7.39 -1.09 14.32
C ILE A 159 8.00 0.09 15.06
N GLU A 160 9.30 0.32 14.86
CA GLU A 160 10.08 1.33 15.59
C GLU A 160 9.58 2.77 15.39
N ILE A 161 9.05 3.09 14.19
CA ILE A 161 8.57 4.44 13.86
C ILE A 161 7.49 4.94 14.84
N LEU A 162 6.73 4.03 15.47
CA LEU A 162 5.69 4.35 16.47
C LEU A 162 6.23 5.21 17.62
N ASN A 163 7.52 5.08 17.94
CA ASN A 163 8.16 5.86 19.00
C ASN A 163 8.31 7.34 18.66
N PHE A 164 8.21 7.71 17.38
CA PHE A 164 8.37 9.08 16.90
C PHE A 164 7.03 9.78 16.66
N LEU A 165 5.92 9.03 16.60
CA LEU A 165 4.60 9.52 16.21
C LEU A 165 3.93 10.27 17.37
N PRO A 166 3.69 11.59 17.25
CA PRO A 166 3.01 12.34 18.29
C PRO A 166 1.56 11.88 18.51
N ASP A 167 0.96 12.26 19.64
CA ASP A 167 -0.42 11.90 19.99
C ASP A 167 -1.50 12.52 19.06
N ASN A 168 -1.16 13.56 18.30
CA ASN A 168 -2.01 14.15 17.27
C ASN A 168 -1.68 13.69 15.84
N THR A 169 -0.94 12.57 15.68
CA THR A 169 -0.76 11.93 14.37
C THR A 169 -2.13 11.52 13.81
N ALA A 170 -2.44 12.02 12.62
CA ALA A 170 -3.70 11.78 11.93
C ALA A 170 -3.55 10.75 10.79
N LEU A 171 -2.36 10.62 10.22
CA LEU A 171 -2.00 9.62 9.21
C LEU A 171 -0.54 9.22 9.45
N ALA A 172 -0.22 7.94 9.36
CA ALA A 172 1.16 7.48 9.36
C ALA A 172 1.29 6.20 8.53
N PHE A 173 2.42 6.05 7.87
CA PHE A 173 2.83 4.79 7.29
C PHE A 173 4.34 4.58 7.43
N SER A 174 4.73 3.32 7.45
CA SER A 174 6.13 2.90 7.29
C SER A 174 6.18 1.69 6.37
N HIS A 175 7.18 1.66 5.50
CA HIS A 175 7.40 0.58 4.56
C HIS A 175 8.86 0.18 4.53
N GLU A 176 9.10 -1.13 4.63
CA GLU A 176 10.37 -1.73 4.22
C GLU A 176 10.46 -1.90 2.70
N ILE A 177 11.60 -1.49 2.11
CA ILE A 177 11.98 -1.76 0.74
C ILE A 177 13.49 -2.00 0.71
N ASN A 178 13.94 -3.15 0.25
CA ASN A 178 15.36 -3.45 0.16
C ASN A 178 15.95 -2.93 -1.16
N LEU A 179 16.47 -1.70 -1.15
CA LEU A 179 17.08 -1.09 -2.34
C LEU A 179 18.36 -1.80 -2.81
N ASN A 180 19.04 -2.54 -1.92
CA ASN A 180 20.21 -3.34 -2.32
C ASN A 180 19.77 -4.53 -3.18
N GLU A 181 18.73 -5.26 -2.76
CA GLU A 181 18.14 -6.35 -3.54
C GLU A 181 17.59 -5.86 -4.88
N LEU A 182 16.99 -4.66 -4.92
CA LEU A 182 16.55 -4.03 -6.17
C LEU A 182 17.73 -3.76 -7.10
N LEU A 183 18.80 -3.13 -6.59
CA LEU A 183 19.98 -2.80 -7.37
C LEU A 183 20.68 -4.05 -7.91
N GLU A 184 20.72 -5.14 -7.14
CA GLU A 184 21.24 -6.43 -7.58
C GLU A 184 20.37 -7.12 -8.63
N TRP A 185 19.05 -6.89 -8.60
CA TRP A 185 18.11 -7.49 -9.55
C TRP A 185 18.06 -6.76 -10.90
N LEU A 186 18.23 -5.44 -10.91
CA LEU A 186 18.12 -4.61 -12.12
C LEU A 186 18.99 -5.10 -13.31
N PRO A 187 20.27 -5.49 -13.14
CA PRO A 187 21.07 -6.01 -14.24
C PRO A 187 20.46 -7.25 -14.92
N ASP A 188 19.83 -8.15 -14.16
CA ASP A 188 19.22 -9.36 -14.73
C ASP A 188 17.92 -9.05 -15.47
N LEU A 189 17.17 -8.03 -15.03
CA LEU A 189 16.03 -7.50 -15.77
C LEU A 189 16.48 -6.86 -17.09
N LEU A 190 17.54 -6.05 -17.07
CA LEU A 190 18.07 -5.38 -18.25
C LEU A 190 18.64 -6.36 -19.28
N LYS A 191 19.34 -7.41 -18.83
CA LYS A 191 19.77 -8.51 -19.72
C LYS A 191 18.59 -9.17 -20.43
N SER A 192 17.46 -9.28 -19.73
CA SER A 192 16.26 -9.88 -20.30
C SER A 192 15.65 -9.01 -21.40
N ALA A 193 15.96 -7.71 -21.46
CA ALA A 193 15.53 -6.82 -22.54
C ALA A 193 16.03 -7.28 -23.92
N GLY A 194 17.15 -8.02 -23.98
CA GLY A 194 17.79 -8.43 -25.23
C GLY A 194 18.45 -7.27 -25.98
N ASN A 195 18.75 -6.18 -25.27
CA ASN A 195 19.28 -4.94 -25.83
C ASN A 195 20.58 -4.55 -25.10
N PRO A 196 21.76 -4.91 -25.65
CA PRO A 196 23.06 -4.61 -25.03
C PRO A 196 23.31 -3.13 -24.79
N MET A 197 22.67 -2.23 -25.56
CA MET A 197 22.79 -0.79 -25.37
C MET A 197 22.13 -0.33 -24.07
N LEU A 198 21.01 -0.94 -23.66
CA LEU A 198 20.36 -0.61 -22.38
C LEU A 198 21.20 -1.07 -21.18
N GLU A 199 21.82 -2.23 -21.29
CA GLU A 199 22.77 -2.73 -20.29
C GLU A 199 23.97 -1.78 -20.17
N GLU A 200 24.60 -1.42 -21.29
CA GLU A 200 25.75 -0.51 -21.29
C GLU A 200 25.40 0.89 -20.75
N GLN A 201 24.24 1.44 -21.13
CA GLN A 201 23.76 2.73 -20.62
C GLN A 201 23.51 2.69 -19.11
N PHE A 202 22.97 1.59 -18.59
CA PHE A 202 22.77 1.42 -17.16
C PHE A 202 24.11 1.33 -16.42
N ASP A 203 25.04 0.51 -16.91
CA ASP A 203 26.38 0.36 -16.31
C ASP A 203 27.12 1.71 -16.28
N GLN A 204 27.07 2.47 -17.38
CA GLN A 204 27.64 3.82 -17.45
C GLN A 204 26.96 4.78 -16.47
N ALA A 205 25.62 4.74 -16.36
CA ALA A 205 24.89 5.58 -15.42
C ALA A 205 25.24 5.27 -13.96
N ILE A 206 25.41 4.00 -13.61
CA ILE A 206 25.85 3.57 -12.27
C ILE A 206 27.30 3.97 -12.02
N GLU A 207 28.20 3.83 -13.00
CA GLU A 207 29.60 4.28 -12.87
C GLU A 207 29.67 5.80 -12.64
N MET A 208 28.93 6.58 -13.43
CA MET A 208 28.83 8.03 -13.26
C MET A 208 28.25 8.42 -11.90
N ALA A 209 27.15 7.80 -11.48
CA ALA A 209 26.53 8.09 -10.20
C ALA A 209 27.42 7.70 -9.02
N ASN A 210 28.19 6.61 -9.13
CA ASN A 210 29.21 6.27 -8.14
C ASN A 210 30.35 7.30 -8.12
N ALA A 211 30.82 7.77 -9.28
CA ALA A 211 31.86 8.79 -9.34
C ALA A 211 31.43 10.15 -8.78
N GLU A 212 30.14 10.50 -8.89
CA GLU A 212 29.61 11.79 -8.43
C GLU A 212 29.21 11.76 -6.94
N MET A 213 28.56 10.69 -6.48
CA MET A 213 27.94 10.64 -5.15
C MET A 213 28.07 9.30 -4.43
N ASP A 214 28.90 8.37 -4.93
CA ASP A 214 29.03 7.03 -4.37
C ASP A 214 27.66 6.33 -4.21
N LEU A 215 26.79 6.39 -5.23
CA LEU A 215 25.39 5.93 -5.21
C LEU A 215 25.21 4.54 -4.55
N THR A 216 26.06 3.57 -4.88
CA THR A 216 25.97 2.20 -4.34
C THR A 216 26.22 2.17 -2.83
N ASP A 217 27.12 3.02 -2.35
CA ASP A 217 27.43 3.15 -0.93
C ASP A 217 26.29 3.89 -0.18
N LEU A 218 25.66 4.87 -0.83
CA LEU A 218 24.44 5.51 -0.30
C LEU A 218 23.28 4.51 -0.18
N ILE A 219 23.05 3.69 -1.22
CA ILE A 219 22.03 2.63 -1.18
C ILE A 219 22.36 1.60 -0.09
N SER A 220 23.64 1.32 0.13
CA SER A 220 24.08 0.43 1.22
C SER A 220 23.85 1.03 2.62
N SER A 221 23.94 2.36 2.75
CA SER A 221 23.67 3.12 3.99
C SER A 221 22.17 3.17 4.34
N PHE A 222 21.28 2.98 3.37
CA PHE A 222 19.84 2.87 3.63
C PHE A 222 19.50 1.57 4.38
N ASP A 223 18.71 1.68 5.45
CA ASP A 223 18.32 0.55 6.31
C ASP A 223 16.90 0.06 6.02
N SER A 224 16.54 0.08 4.73
CA SER A 224 15.30 -0.44 4.14
C SER A 224 13.99 0.20 4.59
N GLU A 225 13.93 1.00 5.66
CA GLU A 225 12.66 1.57 6.15
C GLU A 225 12.48 3.06 5.76
N ILE A 226 11.35 3.38 5.11
CA ILE A 226 10.88 4.75 4.87
C ILE A 226 9.52 4.91 5.54
N GLY A 227 9.33 6.04 6.21
CA GLY A 227 8.03 6.39 6.76
C GLY A 227 7.65 7.85 6.54
N MET A 228 6.37 8.09 6.68
CA MET A 228 5.79 9.42 6.68
C MET A 228 4.69 9.47 7.71
N PHE A 229 4.53 10.61 8.35
CA PHE A 229 3.31 10.88 9.09
C PHE A 229 2.85 12.33 8.88
N VAL A 230 1.55 12.52 9.11
CA VAL A 230 0.87 13.80 9.13
C VAL A 230 0.24 13.96 10.50
N THR A 231 0.34 15.16 11.07
CA THR A 231 -0.34 15.55 12.30
C THR A 231 -1.37 16.62 11.99
N LEU A 232 -2.44 16.64 12.78
CA LEU A 232 -3.45 17.69 12.76
C LEU A 232 -3.48 18.36 14.14
N ASP A 233 -3.16 19.64 14.21
CA ASP A 233 -3.24 20.41 15.44
C ASP A 233 -4.54 21.21 15.45
N ASP A 234 -5.52 20.81 16.25
CA ASP A 234 -6.80 21.53 16.37
C ASP A 234 -6.71 22.87 17.09
N SER A 235 -5.65 23.09 17.85
CA SER A 235 -5.43 24.35 18.58
C SER A 235 -4.96 25.48 17.66
N LYS A 236 -4.42 25.13 16.48
CA LYS A 236 -3.99 26.04 15.43
C LYS A 236 -4.87 25.80 14.19
N LYS A 237 -5.28 26.87 13.52
CA LYS A 237 -6.04 26.75 12.26
C LYS A 237 -5.24 27.37 11.13
N MET A 238 -5.36 26.77 9.95
CA MET A 238 -4.86 27.34 8.71
C MET A 238 -6.01 27.67 7.77
N GLN A 239 -5.89 28.78 7.07
CA GLN A 239 -6.89 29.24 6.12
C GLN A 239 -6.50 28.77 4.72
N LEU A 240 -7.30 27.87 4.15
CA LEU A 240 -7.17 27.49 2.74
C LEU A 240 -8.05 28.39 1.86
N PRO A 241 -7.70 28.52 0.56
CA PRO A 241 -8.53 29.24 -0.40
C PRO A 241 -9.96 28.69 -0.44
N PRO A 242 -10.98 29.54 -0.67
CA PRO A 242 -12.34 29.06 -0.90
C PRO A 242 -12.39 28.01 -2.04
N PRO A 243 -13.27 26.99 -1.94
CA PRO A 243 -14.35 26.84 -0.96
C PRO A 243 -13.97 26.05 0.31
N ILE A 244 -12.70 25.64 0.53
CA ILE A 244 -12.33 24.75 1.65
C ILE A 244 -12.54 25.43 3.00
N GLY A 245 -12.03 26.66 3.18
CA GLY A 245 -12.14 27.39 4.44
C GLY A 245 -11.05 27.03 5.45
N GLU A 246 -11.39 27.06 6.74
CA GLU A 246 -10.46 26.78 7.84
C GLU A 246 -10.32 25.27 8.09
N ILE A 247 -9.09 24.80 8.24
CA ILE A 247 -8.78 23.43 8.65
C ILE A 247 -7.79 23.43 9.83
N PRO A 248 -7.68 22.33 10.60
CA PRO A 248 -6.59 22.16 11.57
C PRO A 248 -5.23 22.38 10.91
N MET A 249 -4.28 22.95 11.65
CA MET A 249 -2.92 23.12 11.12
C MET A 249 -2.34 21.75 10.80
N LEU A 250 -1.86 21.60 9.57
CA LEU A 250 -1.25 20.37 9.07
C LEU A 250 0.27 20.49 9.14
N GLU A 251 0.89 19.51 9.79
CA GLU A 251 2.34 19.33 9.75
C GLU A 251 2.65 17.89 9.32
N PHE A 252 3.79 17.67 8.69
CA PHE A 252 4.20 16.35 8.23
C PHE A 252 5.69 16.13 8.49
N ALA A 253 6.08 14.87 8.53
CA ALA A 253 7.49 14.51 8.49
C ALA A 253 7.72 13.29 7.60
N LEU A 254 8.88 13.29 6.93
CA LEU A 254 9.43 12.16 6.22
C LEU A 254 10.59 11.59 7.04
N MET A 255 10.66 10.27 7.09
CA MET A 255 11.64 9.54 7.88
C MET A 255 12.28 8.47 7.02
N ILE A 256 13.61 8.38 7.08
CA ILE A 256 14.39 7.36 6.39
C ILE A 256 15.30 6.73 7.44
N LYS A 257 15.21 5.40 7.60
CA LYS A 257 16.12 4.66 8.47
C LYS A 257 17.46 4.47 7.74
N VAL A 258 18.53 4.81 8.43
CA VAL A 258 19.89 4.86 7.88
C VAL A 258 20.87 4.18 8.85
N LYS A 259 21.83 3.45 8.30
CA LYS A 259 22.85 2.70 9.06
C LYS A 259 23.99 3.58 9.54
N ASP A 260 24.30 4.63 8.79
CA ASP A 260 25.40 5.55 9.05
C ASP A 260 25.13 6.97 8.52
N ASP A 261 26.10 7.86 8.70
CA ASP A 261 25.95 9.29 8.42
C ASP A 261 26.05 9.65 6.93
N LYS A 262 26.26 8.72 5.99
CA LYS A 262 26.54 9.05 4.59
C LYS A 262 25.39 9.77 3.90
N ILE A 263 24.17 9.21 3.98
CA ILE A 263 22.96 9.83 3.40
C ILE A 263 22.72 11.20 4.02
N SER A 264 22.86 11.29 5.34
CA SER A 264 22.66 12.55 6.08
C SER A 264 23.69 13.61 5.70
N SER A 265 24.96 13.22 5.60
CA SER A 265 26.07 14.10 5.23
C SER A 265 25.92 14.60 3.79
N LEU A 266 25.53 13.74 2.86
CA LEU A 266 25.24 14.14 1.49
C LEU A 266 24.08 15.16 1.45
N LEU A 267 22.96 14.86 2.11
CA LEU A 267 21.82 15.77 2.14
C LEU A 267 22.19 17.12 2.76
N PHE A 268 22.92 17.12 3.87
CA PHE A 268 23.37 18.35 4.52
C PHE A 268 24.31 19.16 3.62
N ASN A 269 25.25 18.50 2.94
CA ASN A 269 26.13 19.15 1.98
C ASN A 269 25.36 19.75 0.80
N ILE A 270 24.36 19.04 0.25
CA ILE A 270 23.52 19.55 -0.84
C ILE A 270 22.77 20.80 -0.36
N LEU A 271 22.11 20.72 0.79
CA LEU A 271 21.32 21.82 1.34
C LEU A 271 22.17 23.05 1.62
N GLU A 272 23.35 22.89 2.24
CA GLU A 272 24.27 24.00 2.55
C GLU A 272 24.84 24.71 1.30
N ASN A 273 24.94 23.99 0.17
CA ASN A 273 25.49 24.53 -1.08
C ASN A 273 24.43 24.91 -2.11
N THR A 274 23.14 24.73 -1.80
CA THR A 274 22.05 25.05 -2.72
C THR A 274 21.79 26.55 -2.76
N THR A 275 21.59 27.11 -3.95
CA THR A 275 21.04 28.47 -4.13
C THR A 275 19.54 28.44 -3.86
N GLY A 276 19.15 28.47 -2.58
CA GLY A 276 17.78 28.33 -2.12
C GLY A 276 17.45 29.28 -0.97
N PRO A 277 16.34 29.03 -0.23
CA PRO A 277 16.03 29.80 0.98
C PRO A 277 17.16 29.66 2.01
N GLU A 278 17.36 30.67 2.86
CA GLU A 278 18.43 30.67 3.86
C GLU A 278 18.26 29.49 4.83
N ILE A 279 19.29 28.64 4.91
CA ILE A 279 19.35 27.48 5.80
C ILE A 279 20.33 27.77 6.93
N GLU A 280 19.88 27.57 8.16
CA GLU A 280 20.69 27.81 9.35
C GLU A 280 20.91 26.50 10.13
N LYS A 281 22.14 26.27 10.57
CA LYS A 281 22.46 25.25 11.57
C LYS A 281 21.98 25.73 12.93
N LYS A 282 20.99 25.04 13.51
CA LYS A 282 20.45 25.34 14.84
C LYS A 282 20.50 24.11 15.73
N THR A 283 20.73 24.32 17.02
CA THR A 283 20.50 23.28 18.04
C THR A 283 19.09 23.44 18.58
N VAL A 284 18.21 22.50 18.25
CA VAL A 284 16.80 22.49 18.67
C VAL A 284 16.56 21.27 19.55
N SER A 285 16.08 21.48 20.77
CA SER A 285 15.88 20.39 21.76
C SER A 285 17.12 19.51 21.98
N GLY A 286 18.33 20.08 21.87
CA GLY A 286 19.59 19.37 22.03
C GLY A 286 20.07 18.59 20.80
N ILE A 287 19.35 18.68 19.68
CA ILE A 287 19.70 18.03 18.41
C ILE A 287 20.15 19.10 17.41
N GLU A 288 21.24 18.84 16.69
CA GLU A 288 21.67 19.69 15.58
C GLU A 288 20.76 19.47 14.37
N MET A 289 20.27 20.57 13.81
CA MET A 289 19.33 20.58 12.69
C MET A 289 19.75 21.63 11.65
N LEU A 290 19.46 21.34 10.39
CA LEU A 290 19.40 22.34 9.33
C LEU A 290 17.96 22.85 9.22
N VAL A 291 17.75 24.13 9.46
CA VAL A 291 16.41 24.75 9.48
C VAL A 291 16.32 25.80 8.38
N VAL A 292 15.29 25.69 7.54
CA VAL A 292 14.96 26.72 6.56
C VAL A 292 14.27 27.89 7.27
N ASN A 293 14.85 29.09 7.19
CA ASN A 293 14.40 30.25 7.98
C ASN A 293 13.14 30.92 7.42
N GLU A 294 12.96 30.93 6.11
CA GLU A 294 11.80 31.55 5.46
C GLU A 294 10.77 30.50 5.06
N SER A 295 9.53 30.69 5.49
CA SER A 295 8.42 29.87 5.01
C SER A 295 8.23 30.11 3.52
N VAL A 296 8.14 29.04 2.74
CA VAL A 296 7.76 29.14 1.33
C VAL A 296 6.30 29.65 1.26
N PRO A 297 5.97 30.63 0.40
CA PRO A 297 4.62 31.18 0.28
C PRO A 297 3.70 30.20 -0.47
N MET A 298 3.41 29.07 0.15
CA MET A 298 2.41 28.09 -0.29
C MET A 298 1.15 28.17 0.59
N PRO A 299 -0.01 27.67 0.13
CA PRO A 299 -1.21 27.59 0.96
C PRO A 299 -0.99 26.85 2.30
N ILE A 300 -0.05 25.90 2.31
CA ILE A 300 0.45 25.24 3.52
C ILE A 300 1.85 25.83 3.80
N PRO A 301 2.05 26.57 4.91
CA PRO A 301 3.35 27.14 5.23
C PRO A 301 4.34 26.02 5.60
N VAL A 302 5.48 25.98 4.90
CA VAL A 302 6.55 25.01 5.14
C VAL A 302 7.87 25.73 5.37
N ALA A 303 8.55 25.39 6.47
CA ALA A 303 9.87 25.85 6.84
C ALA A 303 10.65 24.64 7.38
N PRO A 304 11.10 23.74 6.49
CA PRO A 304 11.54 22.41 6.90
C PRO A 304 12.73 22.42 7.84
N ALA A 305 12.76 21.43 8.74
CA ALA A 305 13.89 21.12 9.59
C ALA A 305 14.39 19.70 9.27
N VAL A 306 15.67 19.59 8.93
CA VAL A 306 16.33 18.31 8.61
C VAL A 306 17.31 17.96 9.72
N PHE A 307 17.17 16.77 10.30
CA PHE A 307 17.97 16.35 11.44
C PHE A 307 18.09 14.84 11.54
N ARG A 308 19.07 14.39 12.32
CA ARG A 308 19.19 12.98 12.71
C ARG A 308 18.65 12.76 14.12
N LEU A 309 17.94 11.67 14.32
CA LEU A 309 17.49 11.22 15.63
C LEU A 309 17.60 9.69 15.71
N GLY A 310 18.63 9.20 16.41
CA GLY A 310 18.99 7.78 16.38
C GLY A 310 19.36 7.32 14.97
N ASN A 311 18.74 6.22 14.53
CA ASN A 311 18.98 5.63 13.22
C ASN A 311 18.08 6.24 12.13
N TYR A 312 17.41 7.37 12.39
CA TYR A 312 16.55 8.02 11.41
C TYR A 312 17.12 9.37 10.97
N LEU A 313 17.10 9.60 9.66
CA LEU A 313 17.15 10.92 9.05
C LEU A 313 15.71 11.42 8.88
N ILE A 314 15.42 12.60 9.42
CA ILE A 314 14.06 13.14 9.50
C ILE A 314 14.02 14.50 8.81
N VAL A 315 13.02 14.68 7.95
CA VAL A 315 12.64 15.98 7.37
C VAL A 315 11.27 16.33 7.93
N ALA A 316 11.21 17.23 8.90
CA ALA A 316 9.96 17.75 9.44
C ALA A 316 9.55 19.03 8.69
N SER A 317 8.25 19.27 8.54
CA SER A 317 7.72 20.43 7.80
C SER A 317 8.01 21.77 8.45
N THR A 318 8.22 21.78 9.78
CA THR A 318 8.50 22.97 10.61
C THR A 318 9.46 22.63 11.75
N GLU A 319 10.10 23.66 12.33
CA GLU A 319 10.88 23.51 13.57
C GLU A 319 10.02 23.04 14.75
N ASP A 320 8.75 23.46 14.81
CA ASP A 320 7.80 23.03 15.84
C ASP A 320 7.50 21.51 15.73
N SER A 321 7.29 21.03 14.51
CA SER A 321 7.12 19.60 14.23
C SER A 321 8.38 18.81 14.65
N ALA A 322 9.58 19.32 14.33
CA ALA A 322 10.83 18.71 14.78
C ALA A 322 10.94 18.62 16.31
N LYS A 323 10.60 19.69 17.04
CA LYS A 323 10.56 19.67 18.53
C LYS A 323 9.58 18.63 19.05
N GLN A 324 8.42 18.49 18.42
CA GLN A 324 7.40 17.53 18.82
C GLN A 324 7.88 16.09 18.62
N ILE A 325 8.52 15.78 17.49
CA ILE A 325 9.14 14.47 17.22
C ILE A 325 10.17 14.12 18.29
N VAL A 326 11.12 15.03 18.54
CA VAL A 326 12.18 14.83 19.56
C VAL A 326 11.59 14.63 20.96
N SER A 327 10.53 15.38 21.30
CA SER A 327 9.87 15.27 22.61
C SER A 327 9.11 13.94 22.76
N THR A 328 8.47 13.50 21.69
CA THR A 328 7.72 12.23 21.65
C THR A 328 8.68 11.04 21.80
N GLN A 329 9.75 11.02 21.01
CA GLN A 329 10.74 9.95 21.05
C GLN A 329 11.48 9.85 22.39
N ASN A 330 11.72 10.98 23.06
CA ASN A 330 12.32 11.00 24.40
C ASN A 330 11.30 10.74 25.53
N GLY A 331 10.02 10.52 25.21
CA GLY A 331 8.96 10.23 26.18
C GLY A 331 8.52 11.42 27.04
N THR A 332 8.86 12.65 26.67
CA THR A 332 8.42 13.86 27.39
C THR A 332 7.03 14.32 26.98
N LYS A 333 6.59 13.94 25.78
CA LYS A 333 5.21 14.08 25.30
C LYS A 333 4.57 12.72 25.07
N LYS A 334 3.24 12.72 25.10
CA LYS A 334 2.42 11.56 24.71
C LYS A 334 2.67 11.22 23.24
N ASN A 335 2.64 9.93 22.93
CA ASN A 335 2.76 9.40 21.57
C ASN A 335 1.39 8.89 21.08
N LEU A 336 1.31 8.57 19.79
CA LEU A 336 0.12 8.00 19.16
C LEU A 336 -0.41 6.77 19.91
N SER A 337 0.49 5.90 20.38
CA SER A 337 0.13 4.67 21.11
C SER A 337 -0.58 4.92 22.45
N SER A 338 -0.52 6.14 22.97
CA SER A 338 -1.22 6.54 24.21
C SER A 338 -2.66 7.05 23.98
N THR A 339 -3.07 7.21 22.72
CA THR A 339 -4.42 7.67 22.36
C THR A 339 -5.46 6.58 22.50
N GLU A 340 -6.69 6.95 22.85
CA GLU A 340 -7.81 5.99 22.97
C GLU A 340 -8.11 5.31 21.62
N GLU A 341 -8.04 6.05 20.52
CA GLU A 341 -8.27 5.53 19.17
C GLU A 341 -7.25 4.47 18.79
N PHE A 342 -5.95 4.74 19.00
CA PHE A 342 -4.92 3.74 18.71
C PHE A 342 -5.06 2.51 19.61
N GLN A 343 -5.35 2.69 20.90
CA GLN A 343 -5.55 1.57 21.84
C GLN A 343 -6.76 0.71 21.46
N GLN A 344 -7.84 1.32 20.97
CA GLN A 344 -9.00 0.61 20.45
C GLN A 344 -8.61 -0.22 19.21
N LEU A 345 -7.94 0.40 18.23
CA LEU A 345 -7.57 -0.24 16.96
C LEU A 345 -6.42 -1.25 17.08
N SER A 346 -5.58 -1.16 18.11
CA SER A 346 -4.47 -2.10 18.34
C SER A 346 -4.86 -3.32 19.17
N LYS A 347 -6.10 -3.38 19.67
CA LYS A 347 -6.55 -4.42 20.59
C LYS A 347 -6.53 -5.81 19.95
N GLY A 348 -5.53 -6.60 20.33
CA GLY A 348 -5.33 -7.94 19.79
C GLY A 348 -4.81 -7.95 18.36
N LEU A 349 -4.25 -6.83 17.89
CA LEU A 349 -3.41 -6.74 16.70
C LEU A 349 -1.95 -6.87 17.15
N GLU A 350 -1.20 -7.79 16.55
CA GLU A 350 0.23 -7.90 16.82
C GLU A 350 1.01 -6.83 16.03
N LEU A 351 1.64 -5.89 16.73
CA LEU A 351 2.40 -4.78 16.15
C LEU A 351 3.83 -5.20 15.76
N ILE A 352 3.94 -6.34 15.09
CA ILE A 352 5.17 -6.89 14.51
C ILE A 352 4.91 -7.07 13.02
N GLY A 353 5.74 -6.47 12.17
CA GLY A 353 5.57 -6.49 10.72
C GLY A 353 6.67 -5.70 10.01
N ASN A 354 6.52 -5.61 8.70
CA ASN A 354 7.45 -4.92 7.80
C ASN A 354 6.90 -3.60 7.29
N HIS A 355 5.57 -3.51 7.27
CA HIS A 355 4.89 -2.29 6.92
C HIS A 355 3.77 -2.02 7.91
N PHE A 356 3.51 -0.74 8.09
CA PHE A 356 2.56 -0.21 9.05
C PHE A 356 1.76 0.89 8.37
N PHE A 357 0.47 0.96 8.70
CA PHE A 357 -0.35 2.10 8.34
C PHE A 357 -1.35 2.43 9.43
N PHE A 358 -1.57 3.72 9.63
CA PHE A 358 -2.55 4.27 10.54
C PHE A 358 -3.23 5.45 9.86
N ALA A 359 -4.55 5.50 9.92
CA ALA A 359 -5.31 6.70 9.63
C ALA A 359 -6.36 6.88 10.72
N SER A 360 -6.37 8.09 11.29
CA SER A 360 -7.37 8.52 12.27
C SER A 360 -8.73 8.73 11.61
N GLU A 361 -9.79 8.79 12.41
CA GLU A 361 -11.07 9.31 11.95
C GLU A 361 -10.96 10.76 11.44
N GLN A 362 -10.09 11.57 12.07
CA GLN A 362 -9.95 12.99 11.79
C GLN A 362 -9.40 13.29 10.38
N ILE A 363 -8.43 12.51 9.90
CA ILE A 363 -7.80 12.80 8.59
C ILE A 363 -8.81 12.71 7.45
N GLY A 364 -9.75 11.77 7.54
CA GLY A 364 -10.81 11.58 6.56
C GLY A 364 -11.66 12.82 6.35
N SER A 365 -12.20 13.33 7.46
CA SER A 365 -13.02 14.55 7.47
C SER A 365 -12.24 15.80 7.03
N THR A 366 -10.95 15.87 7.36
CA THR A 366 -10.08 17.02 7.03
C THR A 366 -9.69 17.03 5.56
N MET A 367 -9.38 15.86 4.99
CA MET A 367 -8.88 15.76 3.61
C MET A 367 -9.99 15.71 2.56
N SER A 368 -11.20 15.25 2.92
CA SER A 368 -12.34 15.16 1.99
C SER A 368 -12.63 16.46 1.21
N PRO A 369 -12.76 17.65 1.84
CA PRO A 369 -13.00 18.89 1.09
C PRO A 369 -11.83 19.28 0.18
N ILE A 370 -10.59 19.00 0.59
CA ILE A 370 -9.37 19.27 -0.20
C ILE A 370 -9.36 18.40 -1.46
N LEU A 371 -9.60 17.10 -1.29
CA LEU A 371 -9.63 16.13 -2.40
C LEU A 371 -10.80 16.42 -3.36
N LYS A 372 -11.99 16.74 -2.84
CA LYS A 372 -13.14 17.14 -3.67
C LYS A 372 -12.85 18.39 -4.50
N GLN A 373 -12.14 19.38 -3.94
CA GLN A 373 -11.70 20.55 -4.72
C GLN A 373 -10.68 20.17 -5.78
N ALA A 374 -9.69 19.34 -5.46
CA ALA A 374 -8.68 18.89 -6.43
C ALA A 374 -9.33 18.12 -7.60
N ILE A 375 -10.27 17.21 -7.32
CA ILE A 375 -11.08 16.51 -8.33
C ILE A 375 -11.84 17.51 -9.19
N SER A 376 -12.54 18.46 -8.57
CA SER A 376 -13.33 19.48 -9.29
C SER A 376 -12.47 20.40 -10.15
N ALA A 377 -11.20 20.57 -9.81
CA ALA A 377 -10.21 21.34 -10.58
C ALA A 377 -9.53 20.51 -11.69
N GLY A 378 -9.95 19.24 -11.91
CA GLY A 378 -9.36 18.33 -12.90
C GLY A 378 -8.03 17.73 -12.47
N GLY A 379 -7.75 17.69 -11.17
CA GLY A 379 -6.43 17.41 -10.61
C GLY A 379 -6.11 15.96 -10.25
N LEU A 380 -7.05 15.01 -10.34
CA LEU A 380 -6.72 13.58 -10.19
C LEU A 380 -6.65 12.92 -11.57
N PRO A 381 -5.59 12.15 -11.88
CA PRO A 381 -5.56 11.30 -13.07
C PRO A 381 -6.71 10.29 -13.03
N ASP A 382 -7.35 10.04 -14.18
CA ASP A 382 -8.31 8.94 -14.31
C ASP A 382 -7.66 7.61 -13.85
N GLY A 383 -8.27 6.94 -12.89
CA GLY A 383 -7.77 5.70 -12.27
C GLY A 383 -7.15 5.88 -10.87
N LEU A 384 -6.94 7.11 -10.40
CA LEU A 384 -6.60 7.36 -8.99
C LEU A 384 -7.87 7.39 -8.15
N LEU A 385 -8.30 6.22 -7.69
CA LEU A 385 -9.36 5.97 -6.72
C LEU A 385 -10.76 6.44 -7.18
N ASP A 386 -11.67 5.50 -7.41
CA ASP A 386 -13.11 5.77 -7.63
C ASP A 386 -13.75 6.18 -6.27
N LEU A 387 -13.33 7.32 -5.71
CA LEU A 387 -13.80 7.89 -4.45
C LEU A 387 -15.15 8.60 -4.62
N GLU A 388 -16.07 8.00 -5.38
CA GLU A 388 -17.35 8.63 -5.74
C GLU A 388 -18.35 8.68 -4.56
N SER A 389 -18.05 8.04 -3.41
CA SER A 389 -18.97 8.00 -2.27
C SER A 389 -18.52 8.88 -1.10
N ASP A 390 -19.47 9.55 -0.44
CA ASP A 390 -19.21 10.33 0.78
C ASP A 390 -18.62 9.49 1.94
N ASN A 391 -18.76 8.16 1.88
CA ASN A 391 -18.20 7.22 2.86
C ASN A 391 -16.75 6.80 2.55
N SER A 392 -16.22 7.09 1.34
CA SER A 392 -14.88 6.70 0.91
C SER A 392 -13.76 7.38 1.70
N TYR A 393 -14.10 8.41 2.48
CA TYR A 393 -13.16 9.18 3.28
C TYR A 393 -13.18 8.79 4.77
N ASN A 394 -13.99 7.82 5.20
CA ASN A 394 -13.92 7.37 6.58
C ASN A 394 -12.78 6.36 6.74
N LEU A 395 -11.62 6.86 7.17
CA LEU A 395 -10.34 6.15 7.10
C LEU A 395 -9.86 5.56 8.43
N LYS A 396 -10.67 5.57 9.50
CA LYS A 396 -10.28 5.03 10.81
C LYS A 396 -9.76 3.59 10.69
N THR A 397 -8.44 3.42 10.74
CA THR A 397 -7.77 2.13 10.53
C THR A 397 -6.38 2.09 11.17
N LEU A 398 -6.00 0.90 11.62
CA LEU A 398 -4.63 0.53 11.96
C LEU A 398 -4.33 -0.81 11.30
N GLY A 399 -3.23 -0.94 10.59
CA GLY A 399 -2.86 -2.21 9.99
C GLY A 399 -1.36 -2.46 9.88
N ILE A 400 -1.07 -3.74 9.78
CA ILE A 400 0.26 -4.33 9.75
C ILE A 400 0.32 -5.27 8.57
N ILE A 401 1.45 -5.24 7.87
CA ILE A 401 1.77 -6.16 6.78
C ILE A 401 3.04 -6.91 7.17
N ARG A 402 2.98 -8.23 7.11
CA ARG A 402 4.06 -9.14 7.49
C ARG A 402 4.51 -9.91 6.24
N MET A 403 5.79 -9.83 5.95
CA MET A 403 6.47 -10.67 4.98
C MET A 403 6.85 -11.97 5.69
N GLU A 404 5.96 -12.95 5.63
CA GLU A 404 6.17 -14.28 6.19
C GLU A 404 6.92 -15.18 5.20
N ALA A 405 7.55 -16.25 5.70
CA ALA A 405 8.32 -17.15 4.85
C ALA A 405 7.49 -17.82 3.75
N ASP A 406 6.18 -18.01 3.98
CA ASP A 406 5.20 -18.62 3.08
C ASP A 406 4.24 -17.58 2.46
N GLY A 407 4.56 -16.28 2.55
CA GLY A 407 3.88 -15.23 1.80
C GLY A 407 3.60 -13.96 2.58
N ILE A 408 2.57 -13.22 2.17
CA ILE A 408 2.20 -11.92 2.74
C ILE A 408 0.97 -12.10 3.62
N MET A 409 1.06 -11.60 4.85
CA MET A 409 -0.08 -11.48 5.77
C MET A 409 -0.38 -10.00 6.00
N VAL A 410 -1.62 -9.62 5.70
CA VAL A 410 -2.15 -8.29 5.99
C VAL A 410 -3.19 -8.45 7.08
N GLU A 411 -3.08 -7.66 8.14
CA GLU A 411 -4.08 -7.58 9.19
C GLU A 411 -4.33 -6.13 9.54
N ASN A 412 -5.59 -5.70 9.52
CA ASN A 412 -5.96 -4.36 9.95
C ASN A 412 -7.24 -4.38 10.79
N HIS A 413 -7.34 -3.46 11.73
CA HIS A 413 -8.61 -3.14 12.39
C HIS A 413 -9.09 -1.80 11.82
N SER A 414 -10.33 -1.74 11.33
CA SER A 414 -10.87 -0.55 10.68
C SER A 414 -12.36 -0.39 10.89
N GLN A 415 -12.86 0.83 10.69
CA GLN A 415 -14.30 1.12 10.78
C GLN A 415 -15.13 0.46 9.65
N ASN A 416 -14.46 0.03 8.57
CA ASN A 416 -15.07 -0.66 7.46
C ASN A 416 -14.60 -2.12 7.39
N GLY A 417 -15.51 -3.04 7.08
CA GLY A 417 -15.15 -4.41 6.70
C GLY A 417 -14.38 -4.45 5.38
N ILE A 418 -13.73 -5.59 5.10
CA ILE A 418 -12.73 -5.74 4.03
C ILE A 418 -13.20 -5.29 2.64
N LEU A 419 -14.47 -5.52 2.30
CA LEU A 419 -15.02 -5.17 0.98
C LEU A 419 -15.30 -3.67 0.82
N ASN A 420 -15.32 -2.92 1.92
CA ASN A 420 -15.54 -1.48 1.96
C ASN A 420 -14.28 -0.71 2.42
N SER A 421 -13.18 -1.41 2.68
CA SER A 421 -11.92 -0.81 3.10
C SER A 421 -11.13 -0.33 1.87
N VAL A 422 -11.18 0.97 1.61
CA VAL A 422 -10.40 1.62 0.53
C VAL A 422 -8.90 1.30 0.67
N MET A 423 -8.34 1.36 1.89
CA MET A 423 -6.91 1.11 2.10
C MET A 423 -6.47 -0.33 1.81
N MET A 424 -7.32 -1.34 2.06
CA MET A 424 -7.02 -2.71 1.64
C MET A 424 -7.15 -2.89 0.13
N GLN A 425 -8.01 -2.11 -0.52
CA GLN A 425 -8.16 -2.12 -1.98
C GLN A 425 -7.03 -1.37 -2.70
N THR A 426 -6.36 -0.41 -2.06
CA THR A 426 -5.53 0.59 -2.76
C THR A 426 -4.10 0.75 -2.24
N GLY A 427 -3.70 0.15 -1.12
CA GLY A 427 -2.48 0.59 -0.41
C GLY A 427 -1.52 -0.48 0.13
N VAL A 428 -1.76 -1.77 -0.07
CA VAL A 428 -1.01 -2.81 0.66
C VAL A 428 -0.43 -3.93 -0.21
N ILE A 429 -0.89 -4.06 -1.45
CA ILE A 429 -0.40 -5.10 -2.33
C ILE A 429 0.63 -4.47 -3.28
N PRO A 430 1.83 -5.05 -3.44
CA PRO A 430 2.68 -4.76 -4.59
C PRO A 430 1.79 -4.87 -5.82
N ILE A 431 1.66 -3.78 -6.57
CA ILE A 431 0.65 -3.52 -7.62
C ILE A 431 0.46 -4.72 -8.57
N SER A 432 1.47 -5.56 -8.71
CA SER A 432 1.52 -6.77 -9.52
C SER A 432 0.56 -7.91 -9.09
N VAL A 433 0.22 -8.08 -7.80
CA VAL A 433 -0.76 -9.11 -7.37
C VAL A 433 -2.18 -8.56 -7.32
N GLY A 434 -2.35 -7.28 -6.97
CA GLY A 434 -3.64 -6.58 -7.01
C GLY A 434 -4.16 -6.33 -8.43
N ALA A 435 -3.25 -6.21 -9.40
CA ALA A 435 -3.58 -6.04 -10.81
C ALA A 435 -4.61 -7.07 -11.25
N GLY A 436 -4.40 -8.38 -11.00
CA GLY A 436 -5.29 -9.48 -11.40
C GLY A 436 -6.76 -9.35 -10.95
N MET A 437 -7.01 -8.70 -9.81
CA MET A 437 -8.36 -8.44 -9.28
C MET A 437 -8.93 -7.08 -9.74
N LEU A 438 -8.08 -6.11 -10.05
CA LEU A 438 -8.46 -4.78 -10.54
C LEU A 438 -8.52 -4.69 -12.08
N LEU A 439 -8.06 -5.71 -12.82
CA LEU A 439 -8.07 -5.74 -14.29
C LEU A 439 -9.44 -5.42 -14.90
N PRO A 440 -10.58 -5.94 -14.38
CA PRO A 440 -11.89 -5.63 -14.95
C PRO A 440 -12.27 -4.15 -14.76
N ALA A 441 -11.87 -3.53 -13.64
CA ALA A 441 -12.14 -2.12 -13.36
C ALA A 441 -11.26 -1.18 -14.22
N LEU A 442 -9.98 -1.53 -14.39
CA LEU A 442 -9.03 -0.80 -15.25
C LEU A 442 -9.37 -0.94 -16.76
N SER A 443 -9.88 -2.09 -17.18
CA SER A 443 -10.41 -2.32 -18.53
C SER A 443 -11.63 -1.44 -18.83
N ASN A 444 -12.57 -1.33 -17.88
CA ASN A 444 -13.72 -0.44 -18.00
C ASN A 444 -13.34 1.05 -18.04
N ALA A 445 -12.32 1.46 -17.28
CA ALA A 445 -11.80 2.83 -17.31
C ALA A 445 -11.15 3.16 -18.68
N ARG A 446 -10.39 2.22 -19.24
CA ARG A 446 -9.75 2.36 -20.57
C ARG A 446 -10.78 2.41 -21.71
N GLU A 447 -11.80 1.54 -21.70
CA GLU A 447 -12.90 1.58 -22.69
C GLU A 447 -13.68 2.90 -22.62
N ARG A 448 -13.88 3.46 -21.42
CA ARG A 448 -14.57 4.76 -21.26
C ARG A 448 -13.74 5.92 -21.76
N ALA A 449 -12.44 5.95 -21.48
CA ALA A 449 -11.53 6.98 -21.99
C ALA A 449 -11.47 7.00 -23.54
N GLN A 450 -11.51 5.83 -24.18
CA GLN A 450 -11.55 5.71 -25.64
C GLN A 450 -12.88 6.13 -26.28
N ASN A 451 -13.98 6.07 -25.53
CA ASN A 451 -15.27 6.57 -26.00
C ASN A 451 -15.38 8.10 -25.90
N ILE A 452 -14.64 8.72 -24.97
CA ILE A 452 -14.59 10.18 -24.80
C ILE A 452 -13.66 10.84 -25.83
N SER A 453 -12.59 10.16 -26.28
CA SER A 453 -11.69 10.69 -27.32
C SER A 453 -12.25 10.62 -28.75
N ASN A 454 -13.44 10.04 -28.94
CA ASN A 454 -14.10 9.87 -30.24
C ASN A 454 -15.40 10.70 -30.38
N GLU A 455 -15.70 11.58 -29.42
CA GLU A 455 -16.62 12.73 -29.55
C GLU A 455 -15.83 14.03 -29.63
#